data_AF-I0QYB9-F1
#
_entry.id   AF-I0QYB9-F1
#
_cell.length_a   1.000
_cell.length_b   1.000
_cell.length_c   1.000
_cell.angle_alpha   90.00
_cell.angle_beta   90.00
_cell.angle_gamma   90.00
#
_symmetry.space_group_name_H-M   'P 1'
#
loop_
_entity.id
_entity.type
_entity.pdbx_description
1 polymer ?
#
loop_
_entity_poly.entity_id
_entity_poly.type
_entity_poly.pdbx_seq_one_letter_code
_entity_poly.pdbx_strand_id
1 'polypeptide(L)'
;MSDNPTCLNIRDGIPDWITIREAVRLLNGLNGCKIRKSDFYRFALQGKILFSIYFQSPVILRKIKSQNHKLKLRPIKSSSTMKSFTLAESSFVSENNLTFSTEGRYIHPVQRVIDTTLLGYEYVLIQRLLAHSLKIPSPVTGAKSNNYGITVCLLGETFQLFEKMTWHERIERHVKRLPKNISSDDYEDIILNATKKDSHKYYFPMHELPSDACFVLRKSELDKLINKPIEKEILQPSPTRISTPLSRLFWLACKNNETISPLIMQPYKLLSIFEQWASEEGITDRFSGDTLKAALERGSPPSIPTQK
;
A
#
# COMPACT_ATOMS: atom_id res chain seq x y z
N MET A 1 -5.48 -38.24 33.36
CA MET A 1 -4.38 -37.44 32.78
C MET A 1 -4.93 -36.82 31.51
N SER A 2 -5.19 -35.51 31.55
CA SER A 2 -5.80 -34.78 30.44
C SER A 2 -4.69 -34.29 29.50
N ASP A 3 -4.63 -34.86 28.30
CA ASP A 3 -3.84 -34.31 27.21
C ASP A 3 -4.49 -33.01 26.74
N ASN A 4 -4.02 -31.89 27.30
CA ASN A 4 -4.24 -30.59 26.69
C ASN A 4 -3.43 -30.55 25.40
N PRO A 5 -4.04 -30.35 24.22
CA PRO A 5 -3.27 -30.10 23.01
C PRO A 5 -2.58 -28.75 23.21
N THR A 6 -1.25 -28.78 23.31
CA THR A 6 -0.39 -27.62 23.35
C THR A 6 -0.72 -26.77 22.13
N CYS A 7 -1.45 -25.68 22.34
CA CYS A 7 -1.78 -24.73 21.31
C CYS A 7 -0.47 -24.08 20.86
N LEU A 8 0.11 -24.60 19.77
CA LEU A 8 1.31 -24.05 19.15
C LEU A 8 1.04 -22.57 18.86
N ASN A 9 1.84 -21.71 19.49
CA ASN A 9 1.76 -20.27 19.37
C ASN A 9 1.92 -19.91 17.89
N ILE A 10 0.81 -19.59 17.19
CA ILE A 10 0.75 -19.41 15.73
C ILE A 10 1.77 -18.38 15.22
N ARG A 11 2.29 -17.51 16.09
CA ARG A 11 3.24 -16.43 15.75
C ARG A 11 4.67 -16.92 15.42
N ASP A 12 5.08 -18.08 15.92
CA ASP A 12 6.46 -18.59 15.74
C ASP A 12 6.62 -19.52 14.52
N GLY A 13 5.50 -19.98 13.93
CA GLY A 13 5.50 -20.86 12.75
C GLY A 13 5.21 -20.18 11.41
N ILE A 14 5.03 -18.85 11.39
CA ILE A 14 4.74 -18.11 10.14
C ILE A 14 6.04 -17.98 9.33
N PRO A 15 6.08 -18.49 8.08
CA PRO A 15 7.24 -18.30 7.20
C PRO A 15 7.53 -16.81 6.98
N ASP A 16 8.79 -16.47 6.64
CA ASP A 16 9.21 -15.06 6.45
C ASP A 16 8.38 -14.29 5.42
N TRP A 17 7.75 -15.01 4.49
CA TRP A 17 6.81 -14.50 3.52
C TRP A 17 5.70 -15.53 3.26
N ILE A 18 4.54 -15.04 2.85
CA ILE A 18 3.37 -15.87 2.54
C ILE A 18 2.67 -15.36 1.29
N THR A 19 1.94 -16.23 0.61
CA THR A 19 1.09 -15.83 -0.51
C THR A 19 -0.11 -15.01 -0.03
N ILE A 20 -0.69 -14.20 -0.91
CA ILE A 20 -1.92 -13.44 -0.60
C ILE A 20 -3.07 -14.38 -0.18
N ARG A 21 -3.11 -15.61 -0.71
CA ARG A 21 -4.12 -16.60 -0.32
C ARG A 21 -3.93 -17.07 1.12
N GLU A 22 -2.69 -17.32 1.53
CA GLU A 22 -2.37 -17.69 2.91
C GLU A 22 -2.63 -16.53 3.87
N ALA A 23 -2.26 -15.30 3.49
CA ALA A 23 -2.50 -14.11 4.29
C ALA A 23 -4.00 -13.92 4.60
N VAL A 24 -4.88 -14.11 3.60
CA VAL A 24 -6.34 -14.09 3.81
C VAL A 24 -6.79 -15.17 4.79
N ARG A 25 -6.29 -16.40 4.66
CA ARG A 25 -6.65 -17.51 5.55
C ARG A 25 -6.22 -17.24 6.99
N LEU A 26 -4.99 -16.76 7.18
CA LEU A 26 -4.42 -16.46 8.49
C LEU A 26 -5.19 -15.33 9.18
N LEU A 27 -5.41 -14.19 8.51
CA LEU A 27 -6.13 -13.07 9.13
C LEU A 27 -7.58 -13.40 9.47
N ASN A 28 -8.28 -14.14 8.60
CA ASN A 28 -9.66 -14.54 8.87
C ASN A 28 -9.74 -15.56 10.01
N GLY A 29 -8.73 -16.42 10.16
CA GLY A 29 -8.64 -17.37 11.29
C GLY A 29 -8.31 -16.71 12.62
N LEU A 30 -7.48 -15.66 12.62
CA LEU A 30 -7.04 -14.98 13.86
C LEU A 30 -8.07 -13.97 14.39
N ASN A 31 -8.67 -13.16 13.52
CA ASN A 31 -9.44 -11.99 13.95
C ASN A 31 -10.96 -12.12 13.73
N GLY A 32 -11.43 -13.25 13.19
CA GLY A 32 -12.84 -13.39 12.76
C GLY A 32 -13.27 -12.38 11.69
N CYS A 33 -12.31 -11.65 11.09
CA CYS A 33 -12.56 -10.69 10.04
C CYS A 33 -12.93 -11.41 8.74
N LYS A 34 -13.68 -10.72 7.87
CA LYS A 34 -14.00 -11.19 6.50
C LYS A 34 -13.13 -10.51 5.46
N ILE A 35 -11.81 -10.56 5.63
CA ILE A 35 -10.85 -9.98 4.68
C ILE A 35 -10.83 -10.83 3.42
N ARG A 36 -10.83 -10.17 2.26
CA ARG A 36 -10.73 -10.78 0.93
C ARG A 36 -9.41 -10.39 0.26
N LYS A 37 -9.02 -11.12 -0.79
CA LYS A 37 -7.84 -10.79 -1.61
C LYS A 37 -7.88 -9.35 -2.14
N SER A 38 -9.07 -8.87 -2.51
CA SER A 38 -9.32 -7.50 -2.95
C SER A 38 -8.83 -6.44 -1.94
N ASP A 39 -8.91 -6.74 -0.64
CA ASP A 39 -8.55 -5.77 0.38
C ASP A 39 -7.03 -5.62 0.47
N PHE A 40 -6.27 -6.72 0.37
CA PHE A 40 -4.82 -6.66 0.24
C PHE A 40 -4.38 -5.89 -1.00
N TYR A 41 -5.02 -6.13 -2.16
CA TYR A 41 -4.71 -5.40 -3.37
C TYR A 41 -5.00 -3.89 -3.22
N ARG A 42 -6.11 -3.50 -2.55
CA ARG A 42 -6.37 -2.10 -2.21
C ARG A 42 -5.33 -1.52 -1.27
N PHE A 43 -4.95 -2.25 -0.23
CA PHE A 43 -3.93 -1.79 0.71
C PHE A 43 -2.58 -1.56 0.03
N ALA A 44 -2.19 -2.45 -0.88
CA ALA A 44 -0.97 -2.29 -1.68
C ALA A 44 -1.06 -1.07 -2.61
N LEU A 45 -2.16 -0.90 -3.34
CA LEU A 45 -2.37 0.25 -4.23
C LEU A 45 -2.48 1.58 -3.48
N GLN A 46 -2.93 1.57 -2.22
CA GLN A 46 -2.98 2.72 -1.32
C GLN A 46 -1.65 2.99 -0.60
N GLY A 47 -0.62 2.16 -0.80
CA GLY A 47 0.67 2.27 -0.11
C GLY A 47 0.63 1.95 1.38
N LYS A 48 -0.42 1.26 1.86
CA LYS A 48 -0.56 0.86 3.28
C LYS A 48 0.28 -0.36 3.63
N ILE A 49 0.53 -1.22 2.65
CA ILE A 49 1.42 -2.39 2.76
C ILE A 49 2.29 -2.45 1.52
N LEU A 50 3.47 -3.04 1.66
CA LEU A 50 4.32 -3.39 0.54
C LEU A 50 4.07 -4.83 0.14
N PHE A 51 4.00 -5.08 -1.16
CA PHE A 51 4.14 -6.43 -1.69
C PHE A 51 5.59 -6.70 -2.04
N SER A 52 5.92 -7.98 -2.04
CA SER A 52 7.14 -8.50 -2.61
C SER A 52 6.79 -9.44 -3.76
N ILE A 53 7.75 -9.65 -4.65
CA ILE A 53 7.65 -10.62 -5.73
C ILE A 53 8.57 -11.79 -5.35
N TYR A 54 7.99 -12.98 -5.30
CA TYR A 54 8.75 -14.22 -5.20
C TYR A 54 9.09 -14.71 -6.61
N PHE A 55 10.38 -14.88 -6.87
CA PHE A 55 10.93 -15.39 -8.12
C PHE A 55 11.44 -16.82 -7.90
N GLN A 56 10.78 -17.82 -8.49
CA GLN A 56 11.26 -19.21 -8.45
C GLN A 56 12.53 -19.35 -9.29
N SER A 57 12.54 -18.82 -10.52
CA SER A 57 13.72 -18.74 -11.38
C SER A 57 14.61 -17.53 -11.08
N PRO A 58 15.92 -17.62 -11.37
CA PRO A 58 16.83 -16.48 -11.21
C PRO A 58 16.44 -15.32 -12.11
N VAL A 59 16.48 -14.10 -11.58
CA VAL A 59 16.26 -12.87 -12.34
C VAL A 59 17.54 -12.06 -12.44
N ILE A 60 17.58 -11.13 -13.39
CA ILE A 60 18.71 -10.22 -13.57
C ILE A 60 18.20 -8.82 -13.27
N LEU A 61 18.95 -8.07 -12.46
CA LEU A 61 18.56 -6.72 -12.05
C LEU A 61 19.59 -5.71 -12.53
N ARG A 62 19.12 -4.50 -12.82
CA ARG A 62 19.99 -3.34 -13.02
C ARG A 62 19.40 -2.10 -12.38
N LYS A 63 20.25 -1.31 -11.71
CA LYS A 63 19.82 -0.12 -10.97
C LYS A 63 19.22 0.92 -11.91
N ILE A 64 18.08 1.50 -11.54
CA ILE A 64 17.48 2.61 -12.28
C ILE A 64 18.08 3.91 -11.75
N LYS A 65 18.46 4.80 -12.66
CA LYS A 65 18.92 6.15 -12.31
C LYS A 65 17.79 6.92 -11.66
N SER A 66 18.06 7.54 -10.52
CA SER A 66 17.15 8.46 -9.85
C SER A 66 17.72 9.87 -9.82
N GLN A 67 16.89 10.88 -10.05
CA GLN A 67 17.24 12.29 -9.88
C GLN A 67 16.10 12.97 -9.11
N ASN A 68 16.41 13.65 -8.00
CA ASN A 68 15.42 14.32 -7.13
C ASN A 68 14.25 13.38 -6.73
N HIS A 69 14.57 12.16 -6.31
CA HIS A 69 13.59 11.11 -5.95
C HIS A 69 12.65 10.65 -7.08
N LYS A 70 12.91 11.04 -8.33
CA LYS A 70 12.18 10.56 -9.51
C LYS A 70 13.05 9.62 -10.35
N LEU A 71 12.44 8.54 -10.84
CA LEU A 71 13.11 7.61 -11.74
C LEU A 71 13.31 8.28 -13.11
N LYS A 72 14.54 8.21 -13.64
CA LYS A 72 14.91 8.84 -14.89
C LYS A 72 14.53 7.95 -16.07
N LEU A 73 13.75 8.50 -16.99
CA LEU A 73 13.48 7.88 -18.29
C LEU A 73 14.49 8.38 -19.34
N ARG A 74 14.72 7.56 -20.36
CA ARG A 74 15.52 7.90 -21.54
C ARG A 74 14.80 7.47 -22.81
N PRO A 75 15.00 8.17 -23.94
CA PRO A 75 14.53 7.70 -25.22
C PRO A 75 15.25 6.41 -25.63
N ILE A 76 14.51 5.50 -26.26
CA ILE A 76 15.06 4.29 -26.87
C ILE A 76 15.85 4.73 -28.11
N LYS A 77 17.18 4.72 -28.00
CA LYS A 77 18.08 4.96 -29.12
C LYS A 77 18.20 3.68 -29.93
N SER A 78 17.42 3.54 -30.99
CA SER A 78 17.54 2.39 -31.88
C SER A 78 17.19 2.73 -33.33
N SER A 79 17.75 1.99 -34.28
CA SER A 79 17.37 2.03 -35.69
C SER A 79 15.88 1.71 -35.85
N SER A 80 15.27 2.12 -36.97
CA SER A 80 13.82 2.01 -37.22
C SER A 80 13.25 0.61 -36.99
N THR A 81 14.03 -0.46 -37.25
CA THR A 81 13.64 -1.87 -37.01
C THR A 81 13.56 -2.23 -35.53
N MET A 82 14.49 -1.75 -34.70
CA MET A 82 14.46 -1.98 -33.25
C MET A 82 13.37 -1.18 -32.53
N LYS A 83 12.95 -0.05 -33.10
CA LYS A 83 11.82 0.73 -32.58
C LYS A 83 10.53 -0.07 -32.67
N SER A 84 10.27 -0.70 -33.82
CA SER A 84 9.06 -1.50 -34.05
C SER A 84 8.90 -2.67 -33.08
N PHE A 85 9.99 -3.40 -32.77
CA PHE A 85 9.93 -4.49 -31.79
C PHE A 85 9.76 -4.03 -30.35
N THR A 86 10.36 -2.89 -29.98
CA THR A 86 10.21 -2.34 -28.63
C THR A 86 8.80 -1.77 -28.42
N LEU A 87 8.20 -1.21 -29.47
CA LEU A 87 6.83 -0.69 -29.47
C LEU A 87 5.77 -1.80 -29.35
N ALA A 88 6.03 -2.97 -29.93
CA ALA A 88 5.12 -4.12 -29.92
C ALA A 88 5.03 -4.85 -28.56
N GLU A 89 6.09 -4.77 -27.73
CA GLU A 89 6.13 -5.43 -26.40
C GLU A 89 5.31 -4.67 -25.35
N SER A 90 5.26 -3.35 -25.47
CA SER A 90 4.43 -2.51 -24.63
C SER A 90 3.02 -2.54 -25.18
N SER A 91 2.20 -3.51 -24.76
CA SER A 91 0.77 -3.48 -25.00
C SER A 91 0.12 -2.33 -24.21
N PHE A 92 0.38 -1.09 -24.64
CA PHE A 92 -0.43 0.12 -24.53
C PHE A 92 0.04 1.02 -25.66
N VAL A 93 -0.90 1.39 -26.54
CA VAL A 93 -0.70 2.32 -27.65
C VAL A 93 -0.07 3.60 -27.09
N SER A 94 1.25 3.73 -27.16
CA SER A 94 1.90 4.95 -26.75
C SER A 94 3.05 5.22 -27.69
N GLU A 95 2.93 6.34 -28.37
CA GLU A 95 3.89 6.97 -29.28
C GLU A 95 5.20 7.38 -28.56
N ASN A 96 5.32 7.08 -27.26
CA ASN A 96 6.42 7.50 -26.41
C ASN A 96 7.47 6.39 -26.29
N ASN A 97 8.49 6.49 -27.14
CA ASN A 97 9.70 5.66 -27.18
C ASN A 97 10.61 5.86 -25.94
N LEU A 98 10.09 5.70 -24.73
CA LEU A 98 10.81 5.90 -23.47
C LEU A 98 11.01 4.58 -22.70
N THR A 99 12.16 4.44 -22.05
CA THR A 99 12.48 3.33 -21.14
C THR A 99 13.23 3.84 -19.92
N PHE A 100 13.29 3.06 -18.84
CA PHE A 100 14.10 3.42 -17.68
C PHE A 100 15.57 3.59 -18.07
N SER A 101 16.19 4.67 -17.58
CA SER A 101 17.61 4.89 -17.68
C SER A 101 18.29 4.09 -16.57
N THR A 102 19.03 3.05 -16.92
CA THR A 102 19.70 2.18 -15.95
C THR A 102 21.20 2.49 -15.85
N GLU A 103 21.79 2.17 -14.70
CA GLU A 103 23.22 2.36 -14.44
C GLU A 103 23.86 1.20 -13.70
N GLY A 104 25.19 1.27 -13.57
CA GLY A 104 25.97 0.22 -12.92
C GLY A 104 25.96 -1.11 -13.69
N ARG A 105 26.36 -2.16 -12.97
CA ARG A 105 26.47 -3.54 -13.45
C ARG A 105 25.13 -4.26 -13.34
N TYR A 106 24.94 -5.26 -14.19
CA TYR A 106 23.88 -6.25 -14.01
C TYR A 106 24.22 -7.13 -12.80
N ILE A 107 23.23 -7.40 -11.96
CA ILE A 107 23.38 -8.22 -10.76
C ILE A 107 22.38 -9.37 -10.80
N HIS A 108 22.77 -10.48 -10.15
CA HIS A 108 21.92 -11.63 -9.91
C HIS A 108 21.62 -11.67 -8.41
N PRO A 109 20.43 -11.22 -7.97
CA PRO A 109 20.11 -11.19 -6.56
C PRO A 109 20.07 -12.62 -5.99
N VAL A 110 20.66 -12.80 -4.81
CA VAL A 110 20.58 -14.06 -4.06
C VAL A 110 19.18 -14.21 -3.47
N GLN A 111 18.56 -13.09 -3.08
CA GLN A 111 17.21 -13.04 -2.55
C GLN A 111 16.20 -13.38 -3.65
N ARG A 112 15.37 -14.40 -3.39
CA ARG A 112 14.27 -14.80 -4.26
C ARG A 112 12.98 -14.02 -4.02
N VAL A 113 12.85 -13.39 -2.85
CA VAL A 113 11.73 -12.51 -2.51
C VAL A 113 12.25 -11.10 -2.42
N ILE A 114 11.80 -10.24 -3.34
CA ILE A 114 12.27 -8.86 -3.47
C ILE A 114 11.08 -7.92 -3.44
N ASP A 115 11.19 -6.84 -2.68
CA ASP A 115 10.07 -5.92 -2.49
C ASP A 115 9.76 -5.17 -3.78
N THR A 116 8.54 -4.66 -3.90
CA THR A 116 8.21 -3.75 -4.99
C THR A 116 7.46 -2.53 -4.47
N THR A 117 7.89 -1.37 -4.95
CA THR A 117 7.27 -0.07 -4.68
C THR A 117 6.18 0.27 -5.71
N LEU A 118 5.84 -0.67 -6.59
CA LEU A 118 4.84 -0.51 -7.65
C LEU A 118 5.12 0.68 -8.59
N LEU A 119 6.41 0.94 -8.87
CA LEU A 119 6.88 2.03 -9.74
C LEU A 119 6.91 1.67 -11.23
N GLY A 120 6.83 0.39 -11.58
CA GLY A 120 6.74 -0.14 -12.94
C GLY A 120 5.36 -0.70 -13.29
N TYR A 121 5.36 -1.69 -14.18
CA TYR A 121 4.17 -2.38 -14.70
C TYR A 121 3.48 -3.26 -13.66
N GLU A 122 4.18 -3.67 -12.61
CA GLU A 122 3.62 -4.44 -11.51
C GLU A 122 2.42 -3.75 -10.83
N TYR A 123 2.35 -2.41 -10.86
CA TYR A 123 1.17 -1.67 -10.42
C TYR A 123 -0.08 -2.06 -11.21
N VAL A 124 0.03 -2.14 -12.54
CA VAL A 124 -1.06 -2.54 -13.43
C VAL A 124 -1.44 -4.01 -13.21
N LEU A 125 -0.46 -4.87 -12.92
CA LEU A 125 -0.72 -6.26 -12.54
C LEU A 125 -1.58 -6.35 -11.27
N ILE A 126 -1.27 -5.56 -10.23
CA ILE A 126 -2.10 -5.51 -9.01
C ILE A 126 -3.50 -4.96 -9.32
N GLN A 127 -3.63 -3.95 -10.18
CA GLN A 127 -4.95 -3.47 -10.60
C GLN A 127 -5.78 -4.54 -11.32
N ARG A 128 -5.15 -5.35 -12.19
CA ARG A 128 -5.82 -6.47 -12.87
C ARG A 128 -6.23 -7.56 -11.87
N LEU A 129 -5.38 -7.88 -10.90
CA LEU A 129 -5.70 -8.82 -9.82
C LEU A 129 -6.87 -8.31 -8.96
N LEU A 130 -6.92 -7.01 -8.67
CA LEU A 130 -8.04 -6.37 -7.98
C LEU A 130 -9.31 -6.45 -8.82
N ALA A 131 -9.26 -6.10 -10.09
CA ALA A 131 -10.40 -6.13 -10.99
C ALA A 131 -11.01 -7.53 -11.08
N HIS A 132 -10.16 -8.55 -11.28
CA HIS A 132 -10.56 -9.95 -11.27
C HIS A 132 -11.18 -10.37 -9.91
N SER A 133 -10.57 -9.97 -8.80
CA SER A 133 -11.10 -10.29 -7.46
C SER A 133 -12.46 -9.64 -7.17
N LEU A 134 -12.76 -8.50 -7.80
CA LEU A 134 -14.01 -7.77 -7.64
C LEU A 134 -15.04 -8.08 -8.74
N LYS A 135 -14.66 -8.88 -9.76
CA LYS A 135 -15.46 -9.16 -10.95
C LYS A 135 -15.87 -7.87 -11.71
N ILE A 136 -14.95 -6.91 -11.77
CA ILE A 136 -15.11 -5.67 -12.55
C ILE A 136 -14.24 -5.71 -13.81
N PRO A 137 -14.50 -4.85 -14.81
CA PRO A 137 -13.67 -4.78 -16.00
C PRO A 137 -12.19 -4.56 -15.67
N SER A 138 -11.32 -5.28 -16.36
CA SER A 138 -9.87 -5.07 -16.23
C SER A 138 -9.48 -3.71 -16.79
N PRO A 139 -8.49 -3.03 -16.20
CA PRO A 139 -8.06 -1.74 -16.68
C PRO A 139 -7.48 -1.87 -18.10
N VAL A 140 -7.99 -1.04 -19.04
CA VAL A 140 -7.57 -1.02 -20.45
C VAL A 140 -6.12 -0.57 -20.58
N THR A 141 -5.71 0.46 -19.83
CA THR A 141 -4.33 0.99 -19.82
C THR A 141 -3.65 0.89 -18.45
N GLY A 142 -4.44 0.67 -17.37
CA GLY A 142 -3.96 0.85 -16.00
C GLY A 142 -3.77 2.34 -15.65
N ALA A 143 -3.29 2.64 -14.45
CA ALA A 143 -2.96 4.02 -14.06
C ALA A 143 -1.69 4.57 -14.77
N LYS A 144 -0.97 3.72 -15.51
CA LYS A 144 0.23 4.10 -16.25
C LYS A 144 -0.02 3.81 -17.72
N SER A 145 -0.01 4.86 -18.55
CA SER A 145 -0.22 4.74 -19.99
C SER A 145 0.84 3.89 -20.71
N ASN A 146 1.99 3.64 -20.06
CA ASN A 146 3.15 3.02 -20.67
C ASN A 146 3.68 1.87 -19.80
N ASN A 147 4.05 0.77 -20.45
CA ASN A 147 4.75 -0.33 -19.81
C ASN A 147 6.27 -0.12 -19.88
N TYR A 148 6.83 0.49 -18.84
CA TYR A 148 8.29 0.68 -18.71
C TYR A 148 9.03 -0.55 -18.17
N GLY A 149 8.34 -1.68 -18.00
CA GLY A 149 8.88 -2.89 -17.42
C GLY A 149 8.64 -3.01 -15.91
N ILE A 150 9.12 -4.12 -15.36
CA ILE A 150 8.93 -4.48 -13.95
C ILE A 150 10.04 -3.91 -13.09
N THR A 151 9.65 -3.32 -11.95
CA THR A 151 10.58 -2.79 -10.96
C THR A 151 10.48 -3.50 -9.61
N VAL A 152 11.62 -3.60 -8.95
CA VAL A 152 11.77 -4.14 -7.59
C VAL A 152 12.67 -3.21 -6.76
N CYS A 153 12.48 -3.25 -5.45
CA CYS A 153 13.26 -2.52 -4.48
C CYS A 153 14.17 -3.51 -3.73
N LEU A 154 15.47 -3.30 -3.83
CA LEU A 154 16.48 -4.11 -3.15
C LEU A 154 17.41 -3.17 -2.40
N LEU A 155 17.55 -3.38 -1.09
CA LEU A 155 18.40 -2.55 -0.21
C LEU A 155 18.06 -1.04 -0.28
N GLY A 156 16.78 -0.70 -0.41
CA GLY A 156 16.29 0.68 -0.50
C GLY A 156 16.45 1.33 -1.88
N GLU A 157 17.03 0.62 -2.85
CA GLU A 157 17.29 1.11 -4.20
C GLU A 157 16.36 0.46 -5.22
N THR A 158 15.98 1.20 -6.26
CA THR A 158 15.06 0.71 -7.29
C THR A 158 15.83 0.10 -8.47
N PHE A 159 15.46 -1.14 -8.81
CA PHE A 159 16.03 -1.90 -9.91
C PHE A 159 14.95 -2.27 -10.92
N GLN A 160 15.35 -2.38 -12.18
CA GLN A 160 14.52 -2.93 -13.24
C GLN A 160 14.93 -4.39 -13.51
N LEU A 161 13.94 -5.22 -13.83
CA LEU A 161 14.17 -6.61 -14.25
C LEU A 161 14.66 -6.70 -15.68
N PHE A 162 15.60 -7.61 -15.90
CA PHE A 162 16.16 -7.96 -17.18
C PHE A 162 16.16 -9.47 -17.39
N GLU A 163 16.04 -9.84 -18.65
CA GLU A 163 16.27 -11.19 -19.15
C GLU A 163 17.45 -11.20 -20.13
N LYS A 164 18.14 -12.34 -20.21
CA LYS A 164 19.30 -12.50 -21.10
C LYS A 164 18.97 -13.49 -22.21
N MET A 165 18.92 -13.00 -23.43
CA MET A 165 18.63 -13.80 -24.62
C MET A 165 19.15 -13.15 -25.89
N THR A 166 19.14 -13.89 -26.98
CA THR A 166 19.45 -13.38 -28.32
C THR A 166 18.28 -12.55 -28.86
N TRP A 167 18.56 -11.74 -29.87
CA TRP A 167 17.50 -11.04 -30.60
C TRP A 167 16.52 -12.02 -31.26
N HIS A 168 17.01 -13.15 -31.76
CA HIS A 168 16.18 -14.18 -32.37
C HIS A 168 15.15 -14.74 -31.38
N GLU A 169 15.61 -15.20 -30.21
CA GLU A 169 14.75 -15.72 -29.14
C GLU A 169 13.70 -14.69 -28.69
N ARG A 170 14.09 -13.41 -28.62
CA ARG A 170 13.18 -12.33 -28.28
C ARG A 170 12.10 -12.17 -29.35
N ILE A 171 12.49 -12.01 -30.62
CA ILE A 171 11.57 -11.82 -31.74
C ILE A 171 10.62 -13.02 -31.88
N GLU A 172 11.11 -14.24 -31.73
CA GLU A 172 10.27 -15.44 -31.77
C GLU A 172 9.18 -15.41 -30.68
N ARG A 173 9.53 -14.98 -29.45
CA ARG A 173 8.56 -14.82 -28.37
C ARG A 173 7.51 -13.76 -28.68
N HIS A 174 7.91 -12.68 -29.35
CA HIS A 174 6.99 -11.64 -29.82
C HIS A 174 6.01 -12.13 -30.86
N VAL A 175 6.51 -12.79 -31.90
CA VAL A 175 5.67 -13.26 -33.01
C VAL A 175 4.61 -14.23 -32.52
N LYS A 176 4.95 -15.12 -31.58
CA LYS A 176 3.99 -16.03 -30.93
C LYS A 176 2.84 -15.32 -30.20
N ARG A 177 3.00 -14.04 -29.85
CA ARG A 177 2.01 -13.23 -29.10
C ARG A 177 1.16 -12.33 -30.00
N LEU A 178 1.57 -12.10 -31.25
CA LEU A 178 0.81 -11.27 -32.18
C LEU A 178 -0.49 -11.98 -32.59
N PRO A 179 -1.60 -11.25 -32.77
CA PRO A 179 -2.82 -11.82 -33.34
C PRO A 179 -2.54 -12.42 -34.73
N LYS A 180 -3.04 -13.63 -35.00
CA LYS A 180 -2.85 -14.37 -36.27
C LYS A 180 -3.29 -13.60 -37.54
N ASN A 181 -4.01 -12.50 -37.38
CA ASN A 181 -4.51 -11.67 -38.48
C ASN A 181 -3.48 -10.66 -39.00
N ILE A 182 -2.29 -10.58 -38.37
CA ILE A 182 -1.15 -9.77 -38.82
C ILE A 182 -0.10 -10.75 -39.41
N SER A 183 -0.47 -11.40 -40.51
CA SER A 183 0.40 -12.24 -41.36
C SER A 183 1.17 -11.33 -42.33
N SER A 184 2.40 -11.54 -42.75
CA SER A 184 3.49 -12.48 -42.44
C SER A 184 4.78 -12.00 -43.13
N ASP A 185 4.67 -11.20 -44.18
CA ASP A 185 5.79 -10.98 -45.10
C ASP A 185 6.81 -9.96 -44.57
N ASP A 186 6.36 -8.87 -43.94
CA ASP A 186 7.26 -7.88 -43.32
C ASP A 186 8.06 -8.46 -42.14
N TYR A 187 7.47 -9.40 -41.39
CA TYR A 187 8.12 -9.97 -40.20
C TYR A 187 9.16 -11.03 -40.56
N GLU A 188 8.90 -11.85 -41.58
CA GLU A 188 9.86 -12.85 -42.05
C GLU A 188 11.15 -12.20 -42.54
N ASP A 189 11.06 -11.10 -43.31
CA ASP A 189 12.24 -10.35 -43.76
C ASP A 189 13.00 -9.69 -42.60
N ILE A 190 12.30 -9.18 -41.58
CA ILE A 190 12.95 -8.63 -40.39
C ILE A 190 13.61 -9.73 -39.56
N ILE A 191 12.97 -10.90 -39.41
CA ILE A 191 13.54 -12.08 -38.75
C ILE A 191 14.78 -12.53 -39.51
N LEU A 192 14.69 -12.73 -40.82
CA LEU A 192 15.80 -13.15 -41.69
C LEU A 192 16.99 -12.19 -41.64
N ASN A 193 16.75 -10.89 -41.56
CA ASN A 193 17.80 -9.88 -41.46
C ASN A 193 18.39 -9.75 -40.03
N ALA A 194 17.58 -9.91 -38.99
CA ALA A 194 18.04 -9.88 -37.59
C ALA A 194 18.78 -11.16 -37.17
N THR A 195 18.46 -12.30 -37.77
CA THR A 195 18.99 -13.63 -37.42
C THR A 195 20.31 -13.99 -38.08
N LYS A 196 20.65 -13.37 -39.23
CA LYS A 196 21.78 -13.83 -40.05
C LYS A 196 23.17 -13.69 -39.40
N LYS A 197 23.37 -12.96 -38.30
CA LYS A 197 24.74 -12.69 -37.79
C LYS A 197 24.95 -12.58 -36.28
N ASP A 198 23.94 -12.74 -35.42
CA ASP A 198 24.15 -12.40 -34.01
C ASP A 198 23.72 -13.49 -33.02
N SER A 199 24.70 -14.29 -32.59
CA SER A 199 24.57 -15.27 -31.51
C SER A 199 24.80 -14.63 -30.13
N HIS A 200 25.08 -13.32 -30.03
CA HIS A 200 25.31 -12.69 -28.75
C HIS A 200 24.01 -12.58 -27.96
N LYS A 201 24.11 -12.88 -26.67
CA LYS A 201 23.01 -12.67 -25.73
C LYS A 201 23.06 -11.25 -25.19
N TYR A 202 21.95 -10.55 -25.31
CA TYR A 202 21.74 -9.21 -24.81
C TYR A 202 20.86 -9.21 -23.57
N TYR A 203 20.94 -8.12 -22.80
CA TYR A 203 20.06 -7.90 -21.67
C TYR A 203 18.89 -7.03 -22.09
N PHE A 204 17.69 -7.56 -21.94
CA PHE A 204 16.46 -6.92 -22.34
C PHE A 204 15.57 -6.65 -21.13
N PRO A 205 14.97 -5.44 -21.02
CA PRO A 205 13.99 -5.16 -19.97
C PRO A 205 12.82 -6.13 -20.02
N MET A 206 12.38 -6.61 -18.85
CA MET A 206 11.19 -7.44 -18.76
C MET A 206 9.94 -6.59 -18.65
N HIS A 207 9.03 -6.76 -19.61
CA HIS A 207 7.74 -6.08 -19.68
C HIS A 207 6.59 -6.88 -19.07
N GLU A 208 6.83 -8.14 -18.74
CA GLU A 208 5.89 -9.04 -18.11
C GLU A 208 6.54 -9.78 -16.96
N LEU A 209 5.69 -10.22 -16.03
CA LEU A 209 6.15 -10.99 -14.88
C LEU A 209 6.44 -12.42 -15.34
N PRO A 210 7.58 -13.02 -14.92
CA PRO A 210 7.84 -14.44 -15.19
C PRO A 210 6.65 -15.30 -14.78
N SER A 211 6.34 -16.34 -15.55
CA SER A 211 5.19 -17.22 -15.29
C SER A 211 5.29 -17.98 -13.97
N ASP A 212 6.51 -18.15 -13.47
CA ASP A 212 6.86 -18.82 -12.22
C ASP A 212 7.10 -17.83 -11.06
N ALA A 213 6.76 -16.55 -11.24
CA ALA A 213 6.82 -15.53 -10.21
C ALA A 213 5.43 -15.16 -9.69
N CYS A 214 5.34 -14.79 -8.42
CA CYS A 214 4.07 -14.40 -7.81
C CYS A 214 4.22 -13.31 -6.74
N PHE A 215 3.13 -12.57 -6.50
CA PHE A 215 3.09 -11.59 -5.42
C PHE A 215 2.89 -12.27 -4.07
N VAL A 216 3.73 -11.87 -3.11
CA VAL A 216 3.76 -12.38 -1.74
C VAL A 216 3.79 -11.21 -0.76
N LEU A 217 3.51 -11.50 0.50
CA LEU A 217 3.54 -10.55 1.60
C LEU A 217 4.59 -11.02 2.61
N ARG A 218 5.51 -10.14 2.99
CA ARG A 218 6.45 -10.44 4.10
C ARG A 218 5.71 -10.45 5.43
N LYS A 219 6.22 -11.23 6.38
CA LYS A 219 5.73 -11.27 7.76
C LYS A 219 5.65 -9.86 8.37
N SER A 220 6.66 -9.02 8.16
CA SER A 220 6.69 -7.63 8.64
C SER A 220 5.52 -6.78 8.14
N GLU A 221 5.07 -6.99 6.89
CA GLU A 221 3.94 -6.26 6.31
C GLU A 221 2.60 -6.82 6.79
N LEU A 222 2.54 -8.12 7.05
CA LEU A 222 1.39 -8.74 7.70
C LEU A 222 1.23 -8.25 9.15
N ASP A 223 2.33 -8.14 9.88
CA ASP A 223 2.34 -7.66 11.26
C ASP A 223 1.84 -6.21 11.36
N LYS A 224 2.10 -5.36 10.35
CA LYS A 224 1.49 -4.02 10.27
C LYS A 224 -0.03 -4.04 10.21
N LEU A 225 -0.62 -5.09 9.61
CA LEU A 225 -2.07 -5.27 9.52
C LEU A 225 -2.66 -5.88 10.79
N ILE A 226 -1.93 -6.79 11.44
CA ILE A 226 -2.36 -7.45 12.69
C ILE A 226 -2.23 -6.50 13.89
N ASN A 227 -1.10 -5.80 13.98
CA ASN A 227 -0.77 -4.92 15.10
C ASN A 227 -1.29 -3.50 14.90
N LYS A 228 -1.97 -3.21 13.79
CA LYS A 228 -2.80 -2.02 13.73
C LYS A 228 -3.86 -2.23 14.81
N PRO A 229 -3.90 -1.43 15.89
CA PRO A 229 -5.07 -1.44 16.74
C PRO A 229 -6.22 -1.24 15.77
N ILE A 230 -7.19 -2.16 15.77
CA ILE A 230 -8.49 -1.87 15.20
C ILE A 230 -8.84 -0.55 15.87
N GLU A 231 -8.74 0.54 15.11
CA GLU A 231 -9.39 1.79 15.43
C GLU A 231 -10.86 1.41 15.57
N LYS A 232 -11.22 1.00 16.79
CA LYS A 232 -12.55 1.16 17.35
C LYS A 232 -12.89 2.65 17.49
N GLU A 233 -12.19 3.54 16.77
CA GLU A 233 -12.45 4.96 16.66
C GLU A 233 -13.65 5.28 15.76
N ILE A 234 -14.25 4.30 15.07
CA ILE A 234 -15.46 4.55 14.27
C ILE A 234 -16.76 4.25 15.04
N LEU A 235 -16.71 3.72 16.28
CA LEU A 235 -17.92 3.43 17.07
C LEU A 235 -17.86 3.83 18.54
N GLN A 236 -16.83 4.58 18.97
CA GLN A 236 -16.92 5.31 20.23
C GLN A 236 -16.89 6.80 19.90
N PRO A 237 -17.98 7.55 20.15
CA PRO A 237 -17.87 9.00 20.15
C PRO A 237 -16.75 9.35 21.13
N SER A 238 -15.68 9.98 20.63
CA SER A 238 -14.66 10.56 21.48
C SER A 238 -15.39 11.36 22.57
N PRO A 239 -15.12 11.16 23.86
CA PRO A 239 -15.70 12.03 24.87
C PRO A 239 -15.22 13.43 24.50
N THR A 240 -16.16 14.31 24.17
CA THR A 240 -15.93 15.71 23.83
C THR A 240 -15.26 16.37 25.03
N ARG A 241 -13.93 16.28 25.08
CA ARG A 241 -13.14 16.83 26.18
C ARG A 241 -13.19 18.34 26.05
N ILE A 242 -13.89 19.00 26.97
CA ILE A 242 -13.87 20.45 27.13
C ILE A 242 -12.41 20.90 27.27
N SER A 243 -11.99 21.84 26.44
CA SER A 243 -10.63 22.38 26.44
C SER A 243 -10.33 23.14 27.73
N THR A 244 -9.06 23.18 28.17
CA THR A 244 -8.65 23.87 29.40
C THR A 244 -9.11 25.34 29.48
N PRO A 245 -9.05 26.15 28.39
CA PRO A 245 -9.58 27.52 28.42
C PRO A 245 -11.10 27.58 28.66
N LEU A 246 -11.88 26.70 28.03
CA LEU A 246 -13.33 26.63 28.23
C LEU A 246 -13.69 26.17 29.65
N SER A 247 -12.94 25.21 30.20
CA SER A 247 -13.10 24.80 31.61
C SER A 247 -12.85 25.96 32.57
N ARG A 248 -11.87 26.83 32.32
CA ARG A 248 -11.60 28.03 33.14
C ARG A 248 -12.72 29.06 33.03
N LEU A 249 -13.21 29.33 31.82
CA LEU A 249 -14.35 30.24 31.60
C LEU A 249 -15.61 29.73 32.29
N PHE A 250 -15.88 28.42 32.18
CA PHE A 250 -16.99 27.76 32.84
C PHE A 250 -16.90 27.86 34.37
N TRP A 251 -15.72 27.60 34.94
CA TRP A 251 -15.48 27.76 36.38
C TRP A 251 -15.68 29.21 36.83
N LEU A 252 -15.17 30.19 36.08
CA LEU A 252 -15.37 31.61 36.37
C LEU A 252 -16.84 32.02 36.34
N ALA A 253 -17.61 31.52 35.37
CA ALA A 253 -19.05 31.77 35.27
C ALA A 253 -19.79 31.20 36.49
N CYS A 254 -19.44 29.98 36.92
CA CYS A 254 -20.02 29.38 38.12
C CYS A 254 -19.62 30.14 39.40
N LYS A 255 -18.39 30.68 39.45
CA LYS A 255 -17.88 31.40 40.63
C LYS A 255 -18.53 32.75 40.84
N ASN A 256 -18.81 33.47 39.76
CA ASN A 256 -19.36 34.82 39.80
C ASN A 256 -20.90 34.85 39.82
N ASN A 257 -21.58 33.71 39.76
CA ASN A 257 -23.03 33.63 39.87
C ASN A 257 -23.44 33.37 41.33
N GLU A 258 -24.12 34.33 41.96
CA GLU A 258 -24.50 34.29 43.38
C GLU A 258 -25.31 33.05 43.77
N THR A 259 -26.13 32.52 42.85
CA THR A 259 -27.03 31.39 43.11
C THR A 259 -26.29 30.06 43.16
N ILE A 260 -25.27 29.88 42.30
CA ILE A 260 -24.58 28.59 42.11
C ILE A 260 -23.14 28.58 42.66
N SER A 261 -22.58 29.73 43.02
CA SER A 261 -21.23 29.85 43.59
C SER A 261 -21.00 28.98 44.83
N PRO A 262 -21.95 28.85 45.78
CA PRO A 262 -21.80 27.96 46.94
C PRO A 262 -21.73 26.46 46.57
N LEU A 263 -22.21 26.09 45.38
CA LEU A 263 -22.36 24.71 44.92
C LEU A 263 -21.21 24.25 44.01
N ILE A 264 -20.20 25.09 43.75
CA ILE A 264 -19.04 24.74 42.89
C ILE A 264 -18.33 23.46 43.34
N MET A 265 -18.29 23.19 44.65
CA MET A 265 -17.68 21.98 45.20
C MET A 265 -18.63 20.76 45.21
N GLN A 266 -19.86 20.93 44.71
CA GLN A 266 -20.92 19.92 44.70
C GLN A 266 -21.44 19.73 43.27
N PRO A 267 -20.62 19.19 42.34
CA PRO A 267 -20.91 19.13 40.92
C PRO A 267 -22.22 18.41 40.57
N TYR A 268 -22.61 17.38 41.33
CA TYR A 268 -23.87 16.66 41.09
C TYR A 268 -25.13 17.47 41.47
N LYS A 269 -25.03 18.47 42.35
CA LYS A 269 -26.14 19.41 42.63
C LYS A 269 -26.23 20.54 41.60
N LEU A 270 -25.08 20.92 41.02
CA LEU A 270 -25.06 21.83 39.88
C LEU A 270 -25.66 21.19 38.63
N LEU A 271 -25.45 19.89 38.44
CA LEU A 271 -26.02 19.14 37.33
C LEU A 271 -27.54 19.28 37.25
N SER A 272 -28.25 19.10 38.38
CA SER A 272 -29.71 19.23 38.41
C SER A 272 -30.20 20.65 38.07
N ILE A 273 -29.44 21.68 38.46
CA ILE A 273 -29.76 23.08 38.13
C ILE A 273 -29.55 23.33 36.64
N PHE A 274 -28.44 22.85 36.07
CA PHE A 274 -28.16 23.01 34.65
C PHE A 274 -29.09 22.20 33.75
N GLU A 275 -29.51 21.02 34.17
CA GLU A 275 -30.54 20.24 33.46
C GLU A 275 -31.89 20.97 33.44
N GLN A 276 -32.25 21.64 34.54
CA GLN A 276 -33.46 22.46 34.59
C GLN A 276 -33.34 23.68 33.66
N TRP A 277 -32.26 24.45 33.74
CA TRP A 277 -32.03 25.61 32.85
C TRP A 277 -31.96 25.21 31.38
N ALA A 278 -31.32 24.08 31.09
CA ALA A 278 -31.27 23.52 29.74
C ALA A 278 -32.67 23.17 29.24
N SER A 279 -33.51 22.56 30.07
CA SER A 279 -34.90 22.25 29.71
C SER A 279 -35.74 23.51 29.45
N GLU A 280 -35.54 24.58 30.22
CA GLU A 280 -36.24 25.86 30.03
C GLU A 280 -35.86 26.53 28.70
N GLU A 281 -34.61 26.37 28.26
CA GLU A 281 -34.08 26.89 26.98
C GLU A 281 -34.24 25.91 25.80
N GLY A 282 -34.92 24.77 26.00
CA GLY A 282 -35.16 23.77 24.95
C GLY A 282 -33.94 22.93 24.54
N ILE A 283 -32.89 22.90 25.36
CA ILE A 283 -31.70 22.06 25.15
C ILE A 283 -32.01 20.64 25.65
N THR A 284 -31.95 19.67 24.73
CA THR A 284 -32.32 18.25 24.99
C THR A 284 -31.11 17.34 25.24
N ASP A 285 -29.91 17.91 25.31
CA ASP A 285 -28.68 17.17 25.53
C ASP A 285 -28.62 16.54 26.93
N ARG A 286 -28.09 15.31 27.02
CA ARG A 286 -27.88 14.63 28.30
C ARG A 286 -26.59 15.10 28.94
N PHE A 287 -26.69 15.81 30.06
CA PHE A 287 -25.53 16.24 30.82
C PHE A 287 -24.95 15.09 31.66
N SER A 288 -23.64 15.12 31.87
CA SER A 288 -22.93 14.13 32.70
C SER A 288 -22.28 14.82 33.89
N GLY A 289 -22.61 14.37 35.10
CA GLY A 289 -22.00 14.87 36.33
C GLY A 289 -20.49 14.68 36.38
N ASP A 290 -19.98 13.61 35.77
CA ASP A 290 -18.54 13.33 35.72
C ASP A 290 -17.81 14.29 34.78
N THR A 291 -18.43 14.64 33.65
CA THR A 291 -17.91 15.66 32.73
C THR A 291 -17.91 17.04 33.40
N LEU A 292 -18.97 17.36 34.15
CA LEU A 292 -19.09 18.61 34.90
C LEU A 292 -18.01 18.73 35.98
N LYS A 293 -17.83 17.67 36.76
CA LYS A 293 -16.79 17.58 37.80
C LYS A 293 -15.40 17.80 37.20
N ALA A 294 -15.07 17.06 36.14
CA ALA A 294 -13.78 17.18 35.48
C ALA A 294 -13.53 18.58 34.87
N ALA A 295 -14.57 19.25 34.39
CA ALA A 295 -14.48 20.62 33.88
C ALA A 295 -14.23 21.64 35.00
N LEU A 296 -14.92 21.51 36.13
CA LEU A 296 -14.76 22.40 37.29
C LEU A 296 -13.38 22.23 37.95
N GLU A 297 -12.92 21.00 38.14
CA GLU A 297 -11.59 20.70 38.69
C GLU A 297 -10.47 21.28 37.80
N ARG A 298 -10.56 21.04 36.48
CA ARG A 298 -9.59 21.57 35.50
C ARG A 298 -9.62 23.09 35.38
N GLY A 299 -10.80 23.70 35.54
CA GLY A 299 -11.01 25.13 35.44
C GLY A 299 -10.59 25.91 36.69
N SER A 300 -10.52 25.23 37.84
CA SER A 300 -10.15 25.85 39.11
C SER A 300 -8.71 26.39 39.10
N PRO A 301 -8.45 27.56 39.71
CA PRO A 301 -7.10 28.07 39.85
C PRO A 301 -6.27 27.12 40.74
N PRO A 302 -4.98 26.92 40.44
CA PRO A 302 -4.10 26.14 41.31
C PRO A 302 -4.11 26.77 42.70
N SER A 303 -4.34 25.95 43.72
CA SER A 303 -4.30 26.38 45.11
C SER A 303 -2.91 26.96 45.42
N ILE A 304 -2.85 28.28 45.60
CA ILE A 304 -1.66 28.95 46.11
C ILE A 304 -1.46 28.45 47.55
N PRO A 305 -0.30 27.88 47.92
CA PRO A 305 -0.03 27.57 49.31
C PRO A 305 0.00 28.89 50.08
N THR A 306 -0.91 29.01 51.05
CA THR A 306 -0.98 30.11 52.01
C THR A 306 0.37 30.21 52.72
N GLN A 307 1.14 31.26 52.40
CA GLN A 307 2.23 31.70 53.28
C GLN A 307 1.58 32.21 54.57
N LYS A 308 2.00 31.62 55.69
CA LYS A 308 1.77 32.14 57.04
C LYS A 308 2.46 33.49 57.22
#